data_AF-A0A838T559-F1
#
_entry.id   AF-A0A838T559-F1
#
_cell.length_a   1.000
_cell.length_b   1.000
_cell.length_c   1.000
_cell.angle_alpha   90.00
_cell.angle_beta   90.00
_cell.angle_gamma   90.00
#
_symmetry.space_group_name_H-M   'P 1'
#
loop_
_entity.id
_entity.type
_entity.pdbx_description
1 polymer ?
#
loop_
_entity_poly.entity_id
_entity_poly.type
_entity_poly.pdbx_seq_one_letter_code
_entity_poly.pdbx_strand_id
1 'polypeptide(L)'
;MTPSVARNVLQLFQQRNAPAPPDAFDLTEREKEVLSHLTKGSAYKMIADKMNICYDTVHSHIKNIYKKLHVNSVSEAVSKALRERL
;
A
#
# COMPACT_ATOMS: atom_id res chain seq x y z
N MET A 1 -29.06 27.03 19.66
CA MET A 1 -27.98 26.25 19.04
C MET A 1 -28.17 24.78 19.38
N THR A 2 -28.72 24.00 18.46
CA THR A 2 -29.17 22.63 18.73
C THR A 2 -27.99 21.64 18.84
N PRO A 3 -27.95 20.81 19.89
CA PRO A 3 -26.84 19.89 20.17
C PRO A 3 -26.62 18.79 19.12
N SER A 4 -27.58 18.57 18.20
CA SER A 4 -27.42 17.58 17.10
C SER A 4 -26.38 18.00 16.05
N VAL A 5 -26.20 19.30 15.80
CA VAL A 5 -25.20 19.75 14.80
C VAL A 5 -23.79 19.48 15.30
N ALA A 6 -23.54 19.67 16.60
CA ALA A 6 -22.26 19.38 17.22
C ALA A 6 -21.87 17.89 17.13
N ARG A 7 -22.85 16.98 17.26
CA ARG A 7 -22.60 15.52 17.13
C ARG A 7 -22.22 15.13 15.70
N ASN A 8 -22.91 15.67 14.70
CA ASN A 8 -22.61 15.35 13.29
C ASN A 8 -21.23 15.86 12.87
N VAL A 9 -20.81 17.03 13.35
CA VAL A 9 -19.48 17.58 13.07
C VAL A 9 -18.40 16.72 13.73
N LEU A 10 -18.56 16.35 15.01
CA LEU A 10 -17.61 15.46 15.71
C LEU A 10 -17.48 14.09 15.03
N GLN A 11 -18.58 13.53 14.53
CA GLN A 11 -18.57 12.23 13.85
C GLN A 11 -17.86 12.27 12.49
N LEU A 12 -17.95 13.39 11.75
CA LEU A 12 -17.19 13.60 10.51
C LEU A 12 -15.68 13.72 10.75
N PHE A 13 -15.26 14.37 11.84
CA PHE A 13 -13.84 14.42 12.23
C PHE A 13 -13.30 13.05 12.64
N GLN A 14 -14.11 12.24 13.33
CA GLN A 14 -13.72 10.90 13.74
C GLN A 14 -13.58 9.92 12.57
N GLN A 15 -14.37 10.11 11.50
CA GLN A 15 -14.31 9.29 10.28
C GLN A 15 -13.12 9.64 9.37
N ARG A 16 -12.63 10.89 9.41
CA ARG A 16 -11.41 11.31 8.70
C ARG A 16 -10.13 10.81 9.38
N ASN A 17 -10.21 10.47 10.66
CA ASN A 17 -9.10 9.99 11.48
C ASN A 17 -9.17 8.50 11.80
N ALA A 18 -9.91 7.72 10.99
CA ALA A 18 -9.76 6.27 11.03
C ALA A 18 -8.28 5.97 10.76
N PRO A 19 -7.54 5.38 11.72
CA PRO A 19 -6.20 4.91 11.41
C PRO A 19 -6.34 4.01 10.19
N ALA A 20 -5.55 4.27 9.15
CA ALA A 20 -5.34 3.27 8.11
C ALA A 20 -5.08 1.94 8.85
N PRO A 21 -5.67 0.82 8.42
CA PRO A 21 -5.44 -0.47 9.07
C PRO A 21 -3.93 -0.58 9.30
N PRO A 22 -3.50 -0.96 10.53
CA PRO A 22 -2.10 -0.94 10.90
C PRO A 22 -1.32 -1.58 9.77
N ASP A 23 -0.36 -0.83 9.20
CA ASP A 23 0.42 -1.27 8.06
C ASP A 23 0.99 -2.65 8.38
N ALA A 24 0.32 -3.72 7.92
CA ALA A 24 0.48 -5.06 8.49
C ALA A 24 1.89 -5.62 8.29
N PHE A 25 2.71 -4.94 7.47
CA PHE A 25 4.04 -5.38 7.07
C PHE A 25 5.11 -4.28 7.09
N ASP A 26 4.89 -3.12 7.75
CA ASP A 26 5.88 -2.02 7.83
C ASP A 26 6.54 -1.70 6.47
N LEU A 27 5.72 -1.65 5.41
CA LEU A 27 6.21 -1.27 4.08
C LEU A 27 6.57 0.21 4.06
N THR A 28 7.74 0.51 3.51
CA THR A 28 8.10 1.90 3.19
C THR A 28 7.21 2.44 2.09
N GLU A 29 7.09 3.76 1.97
CA GLU A 29 6.27 4.42 0.94
C GLU A 29 6.61 3.93 -0.48
N ARG A 30 7.92 3.80 -0.78
CA ARG A 30 8.39 3.28 -2.08
C ARG A 30 8.00 1.82 -2.32
N GLU A 31 8.03 1.00 -1.28
CA GLU A 31 7.60 -0.40 -1.40
C GLU A 31 6.09 -0.51 -1.60
N LYS A 32 5.29 0.36 -0.96
CA LYS A 32 3.84 0.45 -1.21
C LYS A 32 3.54 0.89 -2.65
N GLU A 33 4.28 1.86 -3.18
CA GLU A 33 4.16 2.29 -4.59
C GLU A 33 4.45 1.13 -5.56
N VAL A 34 5.56 0.40 -5.35
CA VAL A 34 5.90 -0.80 -6.13
C VAL A 34 4.77 -1.83 -6.05
N LEU A 35 4.30 -2.15 -4.84
CA LEU A 35 3.21 -3.09 -4.62
C LEU A 35 1.92 -2.65 -5.35
N SER A 36 1.58 -1.36 -5.29
CA SER A 36 0.40 -0.79 -5.98
C SER A 36 0.49 -0.92 -7.50
N HIS A 37 1.69 -0.78 -8.07
CA HIS A 37 1.86 -1.00 -9.50
C HIS A 37 1.82 -2.48 -9.87
N LEU A 38 2.32 -3.37 -9.01
CA LEU A 38 2.23 -4.82 -9.19
C LEU A 38 0.78 -5.30 -9.14
N THR A 39 -0.04 -4.80 -8.21
CA THR A 39 -1.47 -5.15 -8.14
C THR A 39 -2.25 -4.69 -9.36
N LYS A 40 -1.82 -3.59 -10.01
CA LYS A 40 -2.35 -3.11 -11.30
C LYS A 40 -1.85 -3.91 -12.51
N GLY A 41 -0.99 -4.92 -12.33
CA GLY A 41 -0.43 -5.72 -13.43
C GLY A 41 0.63 -4.98 -14.25
N SER A 42 1.26 -3.94 -13.72
CA SER A 42 2.34 -3.25 -14.42
C SER A 42 3.60 -4.12 -14.48
N ALA A 43 4.24 -4.20 -15.65
CA ALA A 43 5.52 -4.88 -15.80
C ALA A 43 6.63 -4.12 -15.05
N TYR A 44 7.65 -4.82 -14.56
CA TYR A 44 8.74 -4.22 -13.78
C TYR A 44 9.47 -3.07 -14.50
N LYS A 45 9.60 -3.14 -15.83
CA LYS A 45 10.17 -2.04 -16.63
C LYS A 45 9.32 -0.76 -16.53
N MET A 46 7.99 -0.90 -16.62
CA MET A 46 7.07 0.24 -16.48
C MET A 46 7.08 0.81 -15.06
N ILE A 47 7.30 -0.04 -14.06
CA ILE A 47 7.46 0.37 -12.67
C ILE A 47 8.75 1.18 -12.49
N ALA A 48 9.84 0.69 -13.08
CA ALA A 48 11.14 1.36 -13.11
C ALA A 48 11.04 2.76 -13.75
N ASP A 49 10.38 2.85 -14.92
CA ASP A 49 10.16 4.10 -15.64
C ASP A 49 9.30 5.09 -14.84
N LYS A 50 8.19 4.62 -14.23
CA LYS A 50 7.29 5.47 -13.44
C LYS A 50 7.95 6.03 -12.17
N MET A 51 8.79 5.23 -11.52
CA MET A 51 9.51 5.65 -10.31
C MET A 51 10.87 6.29 -10.59
N ASN A 52 11.27 6.42 -11.85
CA ASN A 52 12.61 6.89 -12.27
C ASN A 52 13.75 6.15 -11.55
N ILE A 53 13.65 4.82 -11.44
CA ILE A 53 14.65 3.95 -10.81
C ILE A 53 15.10 2.85 -11.77
N CYS A 54 16.26 2.25 -11.53
CA CYS A 54 16.74 1.14 -12.33
C CYS A 54 15.91 -0.14 -12.10
N TYR A 55 15.89 -1.01 -13.11
CA TYR A 55 15.23 -2.31 -13.02
C TYR A 55 15.76 -3.17 -11.85
N ASP A 56 17.07 -3.15 -11.58
CA ASP A 56 17.68 -3.83 -10.44
C ASP A 56 17.20 -3.28 -9.08
N THR A 57 16.93 -1.97 -9.02
CA THR A 57 16.38 -1.32 -7.83
C THR A 57 14.96 -1.77 -7.57
N VAL A 58 14.13 -1.89 -8.62
CA VAL A 58 12.78 -2.50 -8.52
C VAL A 58 12.88 -3.93 -7.99
N HIS A 59 13.84 -4.73 -8.49
CA HIS A 59 14.05 -6.09 -8.01
C HIS A 59 14.45 -6.15 -6.53
N SER A 60 15.25 -5.19 -6.07
CA SER A 60 15.63 -5.04 -4.66
C SER A 60 14.43 -4.67 -3.79
N HIS A 61 13.59 -3.73 -4.24
CA HIS A 61 12.34 -3.40 -3.55
C HIS A 61 11.41 -4.62 -3.46
N ILE A 62 11.24 -5.38 -4.54
CA ILE A 62 10.42 -6.60 -4.56
C ILE A 62 10.95 -7.64 -3.56
N LYS A 63 12.28 -7.85 -3.48
CA LYS A 63 12.87 -8.75 -2.49
C LYS A 63 12.56 -8.32 -1.05
N ASN A 64 12.62 -7.03 -0.77
CA ASN A 64 12.28 -6.53 0.56
C ASN A 64 10.78 -6.65 0.84
N ILE A 65 9.92 -6.37 -0.14
CA ILE A 65 8.47 -6.60 -0.06
C ILE A 65 8.19 -8.07 0.26
N TYR A 66 8.84 -9.01 -0.40
CA TYR A 66 8.67 -10.45 -0.13
C TYR A 66 9.05 -10.84 1.29
N LYS A 67 10.17 -10.32 1.79
CA LYS A 67 10.60 -10.54 3.17
C LYS A 67 9.60 -9.97 4.16
N LYS A 68 9.08 -8.76 3.91
CA LYS A 68 8.12 -8.09 4.79
C LYS A 68 6.74 -8.75 4.77
N LEU A 69 6.22 -9.05 3.58
CA LEU A 69 4.94 -9.75 3.40
C LEU A 69 5.01 -11.24 3.73
N HIS A 70 6.21 -11.81 3.92
CA HIS A 70 6.44 -13.24 4.13
C HIS A 70 5.85 -14.09 2.98
N VAL A 71 6.17 -13.72 1.75
CA VAL A 71 5.70 -14.37 0.51
C VAL A 71 6.88 -14.69 -0.41
N ASN A 72 6.73 -15.68 -1.28
CA ASN A 72 7.80 -16.13 -2.17
C ASN A 72 7.54 -15.82 -3.65
N SER A 73 6.34 -15.34 -3.99
CA SER A 73 5.95 -15.05 -5.37
C SER A 73 5.23 -13.71 -5.50
N VAL A 74 5.30 -13.12 -6.69
CA VAL A 74 4.54 -11.91 -7.06
C VAL A 74 3.05 -12.16 -6.92
N SER A 75 2.59 -13.33 -7.37
CA SER A 75 1.17 -13.69 -7.31
C SER A 75 0.67 -13.77 -5.88
N GLU A 76 1.49 -14.30 -4.96
CA GLU A 76 1.19 -14.31 -3.53
C GLU A 76 1.19 -12.90 -2.95
N ALA A 77 2.19 -12.08 -3.29
CA ALA A 77 2.26 -10.69 -2.84
C ALA A 77 1.04 -9.88 -3.29
N VAL A 78 0.64 -10.01 -4.56
CA VAL A 78 -0.55 -9.35 -5.12
C VAL A 78 -1.83 -9.90 -4.48
N SER A 79 -1.96 -11.21 -4.33
CA SER A 79 -3.13 -11.82 -3.68
C SER A 79 -3.25 -11.41 -2.22
N LYS A 80 -2.13 -11.25 -1.52
CA LYS A 80 -2.09 -10.79 -0.13
C LYS A 80 -2.44 -9.29 -0.06
N ALA A 81 -1.89 -8.48 -0.96
CA ALA A 81 -2.26 -7.07 -1.08
C ALA A 81 -3.76 -6.87 -1.34
N LEU A 82 -4.35 -7.68 -2.23
CA LEU A 82 -5.79 -7.64 -2.51
C LEU A 82 -6.64 -8.10 -1.31
N ARG A 83 -6.22 -9.14 -0.60
CA ARG A 83 -6.93 -9.65 0.59
C ARG A 83 -6.89 -8.66 1.75
N GLU A 84 -5.74 -8.05 1.98
CA GLU A 84 -5.51 -7.14 3.12
C GLU A 84 -5.76 -5.66 2.78
N ARG A 85 -6.18 -5.36 1.54
CA ARG A 85 -6.44 -4.01 1.02
C ARG A 85 -5.24 -3.05 1.19
N LEU A 86 -4.05 -3.54 0.84
CA LEU A 86 -2.80 -2.77 0.78
C LEU A 86 -2.71 -1.89 -0.47
#